data_AF-A0A963XDJ6-F1
#
_entry.id   AF-A0A963XDJ6-F1
#
_cell.length_a   1.000
_cell.length_b   1.000
_cell.length_c   1.000
_cell.angle_alpha   90.00
_cell.angle_beta   90.00
_cell.angle_gamma   90.00
#
_symmetry.space_group_name_H-M   'P 1'
#
loop_
_entity.id
_entity.type
_entity.pdbx_description
1 polymer ?
#
loop_
_entity_poly.entity_id
_entity_poly.type
_entity_poly.pdbx_seq_one_letter_code
_entity_poly.pdbx_strand_id
1 'polypeptide(L)'
;MKLRAFLASTVAAAAVVPSLASAQQSGGLEEIVVTAERREASLQTVPVAVTAMTFDQIEKRQVGYAQDLERYTPSLKMRNNITQPTNLSPSLRGSTQQDASLVVAESPFGIYVDDVYLARLNGNNVQLADFERVEVLRGPQG
;
A
#
# COMPACT_ATOMS: atom_id res chain seq x y z
N MET A 1 17.30 -51.16 65.53
CA MET A 1 17.43 -49.87 66.25
C MET A 1 17.26 -48.75 65.23
N LYS A 2 16.34 -47.78 65.43
CA LYS A 2 16.21 -46.46 64.75
C LYS A 2 16.30 -46.43 63.20
N LEU A 3 15.21 -46.32 62.41
CA LEU A 3 14.24 -45.22 62.26
C LEU A 3 14.84 -43.86 61.80
N ARG A 4 14.58 -43.51 60.54
CA ARG A 4 14.32 -42.16 59.98
C ARG A 4 13.34 -42.34 58.80
N ALA A 5 12.73 -41.26 58.30
CA ALA A 5 11.76 -41.31 57.21
C ALA A 5 11.69 -39.98 56.42
N PHE A 6 10.94 -39.98 55.32
CA PHE A 6 10.65 -38.84 54.40
C PHE A 6 11.85 -38.34 53.56
N LEU A 7 11.67 -37.72 52.38
CA LEU A 7 10.45 -37.17 51.77
C LEU A 7 10.11 -37.79 50.38
N ALA A 8 8.81 -37.84 50.06
CA ALA A 8 8.36 -37.92 48.67
C ALA A 8 8.33 -36.51 48.05
N SER A 9 8.85 -36.36 46.83
CA SER A 9 8.67 -35.16 46.01
C SER A 9 7.75 -35.50 44.85
N THR A 10 6.53 -34.96 44.88
CA THR A 10 5.57 -35.10 43.79
C THR A 10 5.96 -34.18 42.63
N VAL A 11 6.43 -34.76 41.54
CA VAL A 11 6.63 -34.02 40.28
C VAL A 11 5.24 -33.65 39.74
N ALA A 12 4.87 -32.38 39.87
CA ALA A 12 3.67 -31.85 39.24
C ALA A 12 3.89 -31.77 37.73
N ALA A 13 3.31 -32.72 36.99
CA ALA A 13 3.30 -32.68 35.53
C ALA A 13 2.40 -31.54 35.05
N ALA A 14 2.98 -30.35 34.84
CA ALA A 14 2.31 -29.26 34.15
C ALA A 14 2.03 -29.70 32.72
N ALA A 15 0.76 -29.98 32.41
CA ALA A 15 0.32 -30.30 31.06
C ALA A 15 0.54 -29.07 30.17
N VAL A 16 1.59 -29.11 29.35
CA VAL A 16 1.86 -28.09 28.34
C VAL A 16 0.83 -28.31 27.24
N VAL A 17 -0.34 -27.68 27.38
CA VAL A 17 -1.35 -27.66 26.32
C VAL A 17 -0.77 -26.81 25.19
N PRO A 18 -0.47 -27.36 24.00
CA PRO A 18 -0.10 -26.52 22.87
C PRO A 18 -1.35 -25.69 22.53
N SER A 19 -1.29 -24.40 22.82
CA SER A 19 -2.23 -23.43 22.31
C SER A 19 -2.06 -23.41 20.79
N LEU A 20 -2.84 -24.26 20.11
CA LEU A 20 -3.03 -24.21 18.67
C LEU A 20 -3.50 -22.79 18.36
N ALA A 21 -2.59 -21.98 17.83
CA ALA A 21 -2.92 -20.67 17.32
C ALA A 21 -3.91 -20.90 16.17
N SER A 22 -5.18 -20.65 16.44
CA SER A 22 -6.23 -20.67 15.43
C SER A 22 -5.89 -19.62 14.39
N ALA A 23 -5.22 -20.04 13.31
CA ALA A 23 -5.14 -19.28 12.08
C ALA A 23 -6.58 -19.14 11.60
N GLN A 24 -7.21 -18.03 11.99
CA GLN A 24 -8.56 -17.68 11.62
C GLN A 24 -8.56 -17.34 10.14
N GLN A 25 -8.57 -18.37 9.30
CA GLN A 25 -8.76 -18.24 7.87
C GLN A 25 -10.22 -17.84 7.65
N SER A 26 -10.47 -16.53 7.78
CA SER A 26 -11.78 -15.93 7.66
C SER A 26 -12.30 -16.13 6.23
N GLY A 27 -13.43 -16.84 6.11
CA GLY A 27 -14.24 -16.86 4.89
C GLY A 27 -15.00 -15.54 4.66
N GLY A 28 -14.40 -14.42 5.05
CA GLY A 28 -14.94 -13.06 4.90
C GLY A 28 -14.28 -12.33 3.73
N LEU A 29 -14.76 -11.13 3.44
CA LEU A 29 -14.08 -10.23 2.50
C LEU A 29 -12.72 -9.83 3.07
N GLU A 30 -11.69 -9.87 2.24
CA GLU A 30 -10.35 -9.39 2.59
C GLU A 30 -10.40 -7.86 2.80
N GLU A 31 -9.99 -7.39 3.97
CA GLU A 31 -10.01 -5.98 4.31
C GLU A 31 -8.77 -5.27 3.76
N ILE A 32 -8.98 -4.35 2.82
CA ILE A 32 -7.91 -3.52 2.26
C ILE A 32 -7.79 -2.27 3.12
N VAL A 33 -6.70 -2.19 3.90
CA VAL A 33 -6.31 -0.97 4.64
C VAL A 33 -5.63 0.01 3.68
N VAL A 34 -5.97 1.28 3.82
CA VAL A 34 -5.44 2.41 3.03
C VAL A 34 -5.06 3.58 3.93
N THR A 35 -4.13 4.44 3.48
CA THR A 35 -3.67 5.64 4.20
C THR A 35 -4.21 6.95 3.61
N ALA A 36 -5.28 6.88 2.80
CA ALA A 36 -5.83 7.99 2.02
C ALA A 36 -6.20 9.28 2.80
N GLU A 37 -6.41 9.21 4.12
CA GLU A 37 -6.64 10.39 4.99
C GLU A 37 -5.46 10.67 5.94
N ARG A 38 -4.24 10.25 5.58
CA ARG A 38 -3.03 10.23 6.45
C ARG A 38 -3.23 9.45 7.76
N ARG A 39 -4.14 8.48 7.72
CA ARG A 39 -4.46 7.54 8.80
C ARG A 39 -4.89 6.23 8.17
N GLU A 40 -4.60 5.12 8.83
CA GLU A 40 -5.09 3.81 8.42
C GLU A 40 -6.63 3.76 8.51
N ALA A 41 -7.26 3.37 7.41
CA ALA A 41 -8.71 3.20 7.31
C ALA A 41 -9.04 2.05 6.36
N SER A 42 -10.21 1.44 6.54
CA SER A 42 -10.75 0.45 5.61
C SER A 42 -11.13 1.13 4.29
N LEU A 43 -10.75 0.56 3.14
CA LEU A 43 -11.12 1.06 1.82
C LEU A 43 -12.65 1.24 1.66
N GLN A 44 -13.46 0.48 2.42
CA GLN A 44 -14.93 0.57 2.42
C GLN A 44 -15.48 1.79 3.18
N THR A 45 -14.70 2.40 4.08
CA THR A 45 -15.15 3.52 4.94
C THR A 45 -14.58 4.88 4.53
N VAL A 46 -13.61 4.91 3.62
CA VAL A 46 -12.98 6.15 3.13
C VAL A 46 -13.94 6.94 2.22
N PRO A 47 -14.19 8.24 2.50
CA PRO A 47 -15.15 9.06 1.76
C PRO A 47 -14.60 9.63 0.43
N VAL A 48 -13.44 9.16 -0.04
CA VAL A 48 -12.83 9.57 -1.31
C VAL A 48 -12.64 8.37 -2.25
N ALA A 49 -12.63 8.63 -3.56
CA ALA A 49 -12.52 7.57 -4.57
C ALA A 49 -11.07 7.06 -4.68
N VAL A 50 -10.71 6.04 -3.91
CA VAL A 50 -9.39 5.38 -3.94
C VAL A 50 -9.35 4.22 -4.94
N THR A 51 -8.19 3.93 -5.51
CA THR A 51 -7.82 2.61 -6.04
C THR A 51 -6.59 2.18 -5.28
N ALA A 52 -6.67 1.07 -4.56
CA ALA A 52 -5.53 0.48 -3.88
C ALA A 52 -5.17 -0.85 -4.54
N MET A 53 -3.87 -1.13 -4.66
CA MET A 53 -3.34 -2.43 -5.08
C MET A 53 -2.27 -2.87 -4.09
N THR A 54 -2.43 -4.06 -3.53
CA THR A 54 -1.44 -4.72 -2.68
C THR A 54 -0.31 -5.31 -3.51
N PHE A 55 0.84 -5.60 -2.89
CA PHE A 55 1.97 -6.32 -3.46
C PHE A 55 1.54 -7.54 -4.29
N ASP A 56 0.74 -8.42 -3.70
CA ASP A 56 0.15 -9.59 -4.33
C ASP A 56 -0.60 -9.27 -5.64
N GLN A 57 -1.33 -8.15 -5.69
CA GLN A 57 -2.04 -7.71 -6.89
C GLN A 57 -1.09 -7.09 -7.92
N ILE A 58 -0.06 -6.37 -7.49
CA ILE A 58 0.97 -5.77 -8.34
C ILE A 58 1.73 -6.88 -9.08
N GLU A 59 2.19 -7.91 -8.37
CA GLU A 59 2.83 -9.09 -8.96
C GLU A 59 1.89 -9.86 -9.91
N LYS A 60 0.73 -10.30 -9.41
CA LYS A 60 -0.22 -11.14 -10.19
C LYS A 60 -0.76 -10.45 -11.44
N ARG A 61 -0.81 -9.12 -11.47
CA ARG A 61 -1.26 -8.32 -12.63
C ARG A 61 -0.11 -7.81 -13.51
N GLN A 62 1.15 -8.10 -13.16
CA GLN A 62 2.34 -7.60 -13.85
C GLN A 62 2.30 -6.06 -14.02
N VAL A 63 2.03 -5.37 -12.91
CA VAL A 63 2.10 -3.90 -12.80
C VAL A 63 3.56 -3.56 -12.50
N GLY A 64 4.38 -3.46 -13.54
CA GLY A 64 5.83 -3.28 -13.39
C GLY A 64 6.22 -1.87 -12.96
N TYR A 65 5.51 -0.85 -13.45
CA TYR A 65 5.87 0.56 -13.31
C TYR A 65 4.67 1.44 -12.97
N ALA A 66 4.92 2.64 -12.42
CA ALA A 66 3.88 3.62 -12.10
C ALA A 66 2.97 3.99 -13.29
N GLN A 67 3.47 3.92 -14.52
CA GLN A 67 2.65 4.09 -15.73
C GLN A 67 1.51 3.04 -15.84
N ASP A 68 1.74 1.80 -15.37
CA ASP A 68 0.81 0.68 -15.52
C ASP A 68 -0.47 0.84 -14.69
N LEU A 69 -0.44 1.73 -13.70
CA LEU A 69 -1.58 2.07 -12.84
C LEU A 69 -2.78 2.59 -13.66
N GLU A 70 -2.57 3.16 -14.85
CA GLU A 70 -3.67 3.62 -15.72
C GLU A 70 -4.56 2.48 -16.24
N ARG A 71 -4.07 1.24 -16.22
CA ARG A 71 -4.83 0.04 -16.62
C ARG A 71 -5.85 -0.40 -15.56
N TYR A 72 -5.63 0.01 -14.29
CA TYR A 72 -6.42 -0.45 -13.14
C TYR A 72 -7.10 0.71 -12.37
N THR A 73 -6.73 1.96 -12.67
CA THR A 73 -7.30 3.15 -12.01
C THR A 73 -8.25 3.90 -12.94
N PRO A 74 -9.56 3.96 -12.64
CA PRO A 74 -10.53 4.68 -13.45
C PRO A 74 -10.18 6.16 -13.62
N SER A 75 -10.29 6.67 -14.84
CA SER A 75 -10.02 8.07 -15.18
C SER A 75 -8.59 8.57 -14.90
N LEU A 76 -7.63 7.68 -14.65
CA LEU A 76 -6.19 7.98 -14.67
C LEU A 76 -5.65 7.81 -16.10
N LYS A 77 -4.70 8.66 -16.49
CA LYS A 77 -3.80 8.45 -17.61
C LYS A 77 -2.38 8.79 -17.19
N MET A 78 -1.42 7.98 -17.61
CA MET A 78 0.00 8.16 -17.36
C MET A 78 0.70 8.25 -18.71
N ARG A 79 0.89 9.48 -19.23
CA ARG A 79 1.55 9.67 -20.53
C ARG A 79 2.97 10.16 -20.33
N ASN A 80 3.91 9.73 -21.16
CA ASN A 80 5.26 10.26 -21.12
C ASN A 80 5.25 11.76 -21.44
N ASN A 81 6.06 12.52 -20.72
CA ASN A 81 6.28 13.94 -20.98
C ASN A 81 6.94 14.14 -22.35
N ILE A 82 6.54 15.20 -23.06
CA ILE A 82 6.94 15.48 -24.46
C ILE A 82 8.44 15.84 -24.57
N THR A 83 9.02 16.42 -23.53
CA THR A 83 10.41 16.94 -23.49
C THR A 83 11.36 16.03 -22.70
N GLN A 84 10.87 15.27 -21.73
CA GLN A 84 11.59 14.21 -21.01
C GLN A 84 10.78 12.90 -21.01
N PRO A 85 10.96 12.03 -22.02
CA PRO A 85 10.16 10.80 -22.16
C PRO A 85 10.27 9.78 -21.02
N THR A 86 11.24 9.95 -20.11
CA THR A 86 11.41 9.16 -18.88
C THR A 86 10.46 9.58 -17.74
N ASN A 87 9.86 10.76 -17.84
CA ASN A 87 8.94 11.31 -16.85
C ASN A 87 7.51 11.10 -17.32
N LEU A 88 6.60 10.86 -16.38
CA LEU A 88 5.16 10.77 -16.62
C LEU A 88 4.50 12.12 -16.33
N SER A 89 3.66 12.55 -17.26
CA SER A 89 2.61 13.55 -17.09
C SER A 89 1.31 12.82 -16.73
N PRO A 90 0.97 12.68 -15.45
CA PRO A 90 -0.33 12.17 -15.05
C PRO A 90 -1.46 13.10 -15.53
N SER A 91 -2.62 12.51 -15.81
CA SER A 91 -3.89 13.22 -15.91
C SER A 91 -4.98 12.40 -15.20
N LEU A 92 -5.86 13.07 -14.46
CA LEU A 92 -6.82 12.41 -13.58
C LEU A 92 -8.16 13.16 -13.64
N ARG A 93 -9.23 12.45 -13.99
CA ARG A 93 -10.58 13.01 -14.21
C ARG A 93 -10.61 14.21 -15.18
N GLY A 94 -9.72 14.23 -16.17
CA GLY A 94 -9.62 15.31 -17.16
C GLY A 94 -8.80 16.53 -16.71
N SER A 95 -8.43 16.63 -15.43
CA SER A 95 -7.31 17.49 -15.03
C SER A 95 -6.03 16.92 -15.66
N THR A 96 -5.16 17.79 -16.15
CA THR A 96 -3.85 17.45 -16.73
C THR A 96 -2.85 18.55 -16.40
N GLN A 97 -1.57 18.20 -16.23
CA GLN A 97 -0.54 19.21 -16.12
C GLN A 97 -0.31 19.85 -17.49
N GLN A 98 -0.63 21.14 -17.65
CA GLN A 98 -0.55 21.81 -18.95
C GLN A 98 0.90 21.98 -19.44
N ASP A 99 1.85 22.14 -18.53
CA ASP A 99 3.26 22.30 -18.87
C ASP A 99 4.19 21.52 -17.94
N ALA A 100 4.16 20.19 -18.08
CA ALA A 100 4.97 19.28 -17.28
C ALA A 100 6.48 19.35 -17.57
N SER A 101 6.90 20.17 -18.54
CA SER A 101 8.30 20.38 -18.92
C SER A 101 8.93 21.61 -18.25
N LEU A 102 8.11 22.50 -17.68
CA LEU A 102 8.60 23.62 -16.89
C LEU A 102 8.89 23.20 -15.44
N VAL A 103 10.15 23.32 -15.04
CA VAL A 103 10.65 22.99 -13.69
C VAL A 103 9.99 23.82 -12.56
N VAL A 104 9.35 24.94 -12.92
CA VAL A 104 8.64 25.88 -12.04
C VAL A 104 7.11 25.72 -12.07
N ALA A 105 6.55 24.86 -12.92
CA ALA A 105 5.11 24.64 -12.96
C ALA A 105 4.68 23.65 -11.86
N GLU A 106 3.82 24.11 -10.94
CA GLU A 106 3.24 23.25 -9.91
C GLU A 106 2.33 22.19 -10.56
N SER A 107 2.42 20.95 -10.09
CA SER A 107 1.58 19.85 -10.56
C SER A 107 0.25 19.85 -9.80
N PRO A 108 -0.92 19.74 -10.46
CA PRO A 108 -2.21 19.55 -9.78
C PRO A 108 -2.37 18.13 -9.19
N PHE A 109 -1.31 17.31 -9.23
CA PHE A 109 -1.23 15.99 -8.64
C PHE A 109 0.00 15.91 -7.72
N GLY A 110 -0.22 15.48 -6.48
CA GLY A 110 0.88 15.13 -5.57
C GLY A 110 1.25 13.66 -5.70
N ILE A 111 2.55 13.37 -5.73
CA ILE A 111 3.08 12.01 -5.61
C ILE A 111 3.75 11.93 -4.24
N TYR A 112 3.48 10.85 -3.51
CA TYR A 112 4.02 10.59 -2.18
C TYR A 112 4.63 9.19 -2.16
N VAL A 113 5.76 9.05 -1.47
CA VAL A 113 6.39 7.77 -1.14
C VAL A 113 6.69 7.81 0.35
N ASP A 114 6.16 6.86 1.12
CA ASP A 114 6.27 6.80 2.59
C ASP A 114 5.91 8.15 3.27
N ASP A 115 4.76 8.72 2.88
CA ASP A 115 4.25 10.06 3.25
C ASP A 115 5.16 11.27 2.90
N VAL A 116 6.30 11.05 2.23
CA VAL A 116 7.19 12.12 1.74
C VAL A 116 6.72 12.63 0.37
N TYR A 117 6.45 13.92 0.28
CA TYR A 117 6.02 14.57 -0.97
C TYR A 117 7.16 14.70 -2.00
N LEU A 118 6.93 14.19 -3.21
CA LEU A 118 7.84 14.35 -4.34
C LEU A 118 7.48 15.60 -5.17
N ALA A 119 8.10 16.73 -4.84
CA ALA A 119 7.87 18.03 -5.49
C ALA A 119 8.33 18.12 -6.96
N ARG A 120 9.00 17.10 -7.51
CA ARG A 120 9.49 17.05 -8.89
C ARG A 120 9.00 15.76 -9.54
N LEU A 121 8.36 15.86 -10.71
CA LEU A 121 7.93 14.70 -11.51
C LEU A 121 9.09 14.00 -12.26
N ASN A 122 10.35 14.34 -11.96
CA ASN A 122 11.51 13.70 -12.58
C ASN A 122 11.68 12.27 -12.03
N GLY A 123 11.75 11.28 -12.91
CA GLY A 123 11.90 9.87 -12.50
C GLY A 123 10.67 9.27 -11.81
N ASN A 124 9.49 9.88 -11.94
CA ASN A 124 8.25 9.38 -11.33
C ASN A 124 7.70 8.08 -11.96
N ASN A 125 8.29 7.57 -13.05
CA ASN A 125 7.99 6.25 -13.58
C ASN A 125 8.73 5.15 -12.80
N VAL A 126 8.49 5.09 -11.48
CA VAL A 126 9.16 4.15 -10.58
C VAL A 126 8.72 2.72 -10.85
N GLN A 127 9.62 1.76 -10.59
CA GLN A 127 9.30 0.33 -10.60
C GLN A 127 8.49 -0.01 -9.34
N LEU A 128 7.39 -0.73 -9.49
CA LEU A 128 6.44 -1.02 -8.40
C LEU A 128 6.65 -2.38 -7.72
N ALA A 129 7.60 -3.18 -8.21
CA ALA A 129 7.88 -4.52 -7.68
C ALA A 129 8.33 -4.52 -6.21
N ASP A 130 8.96 -3.43 -5.73
CA ASP A 130 9.45 -3.32 -4.34
C ASP A 130 8.45 -2.62 -3.40
N PHE A 131 7.25 -2.26 -3.87
CA PHE A 131 6.24 -1.53 -3.08
C PHE A 131 5.23 -2.50 -2.46
N GLU A 132 5.04 -2.42 -1.14
CA GLU A 132 4.03 -3.20 -0.41
C GLU A 132 2.59 -2.90 -0.90
N ARG A 133 2.32 -1.64 -1.22
CA ARG A 133 1.01 -1.16 -1.66
C ARG A 133 1.14 0.11 -2.48
N VAL A 134 0.23 0.31 -3.42
CA VAL A 134 0.06 1.56 -4.17
C VAL A 134 -1.37 2.04 -4.05
N GLU A 135 -1.55 3.33 -3.74
CA GLU A 135 -2.85 3.97 -3.57
C GLU A 135 -2.99 5.18 -4.51
N VAL A 136 -4.09 5.26 -5.25
CA VAL A 136 -4.40 6.39 -6.14
C VAL A 136 -5.73 7.01 -5.75
N LEU A 137 -5.64 8.18 -5.12
CA LEU A 137 -6.77 8.99 -4.67
C LEU A 137 -7.29 9.85 -5.84
N ARG A 138 -8.59 9.75 -6.16
CA ARG A 138 -9.20 10.46 -7.29
C ARG A 138 -10.09 11.62 -6.86
N GLY A 139 -9.50 12.81 -6.78
CA GLY A 139 -10.20 14.07 -6.51
C GLY A 139 -9.27 15.08 -5.86
N PRO A 140 -9.74 16.31 -5.59
CA PRO A 140 -8.99 17.30 -4.85
C PRO A 140 -8.52 16.74 -3.50
N GLN A 141 -7.21 16.82 -3.26
CA GLN A 141 -6.62 16.64 -1.94
C GLN A 141 -6.26 18.05 -1.47
N GLY A 142 -6.81 18.47 -0.33
CA GLY A 142 -6.64 19.82 0.24
C GLY A 142 -5.29 20.04 0.89
#